data_AF-A0A7J6QPK4-F1
#
_entry.id   AF-A0A7J6QPK4-F1
#
_cell.length_a   1.000
_cell.length_b   1.000
_cell.length_c   1.000
_cell.angle_alpha   90.00
_cell.angle_beta   90.00
_cell.angle_gamma   90.00
#
_symmetry.space_group_name_H-M   'P 1'
#
loop_
_entity.id
_entity.type
_entity.pdbx_description
1 polymer ?
#
loop_
_entity_poly.entity_id
_entity_poly.type
_entity_poly.pdbx_seq_one_letter_code
_entity_poly.pdbx_strand_id
1 'polypeptide(L)' 'MAYLLLFIIGLLSDVSSAAALYGKKDSFVQVLDAKSFAKTVVQSNELWVVEFYADWCGHCQQFAPEYEK' A
#
# COMPACT_ATOMS: atom_id res chain seq x y z
N MET A 1 17.65 -32.67 -17.36
CA MET A 1 18.03 -31.31 -17.80
C MET A 1 16.84 -30.38 -18.01
N ALA A 2 15.73 -30.83 -18.63
CA ALA A 2 14.52 -30.00 -18.77
C ALA A 2 13.80 -29.67 -17.42
N TYR A 3 13.79 -30.60 -16.47
CA TYR A 3 13.16 -30.40 -15.15
C TYR A 3 13.87 -29.36 -14.27
N LEU A 4 15.18 -29.16 -14.46
CA LEU A 4 15.95 -28.17 -13.71
C LEU A 4 15.64 -26.74 -14.17
N LEU A 5 15.35 -26.58 -15.47
CA LEU A 5 14.91 -25.30 -16.06
C LEU A 5 13.48 -24.93 -15.63
N LEU A 6 12.58 -25.90 -15.50
CA LEU A 6 11.22 -25.68 -15.01
C LEU A 6 11.20 -25.25 -13.53
N PHE A 7 12.11 -25.77 -12.71
CA PHE A 7 12.27 -25.36 -11.31
C PHE A 7 12.80 -23.92 -11.16
N ILE A 8 13.70 -23.48 -12.06
CA ILE A 8 14.25 -22.11 -12.05
C ILE A 8 13.20 -21.08 -12.49
N ILE A 9 12.33 -21.43 -13.44
CA ILE A 9 11.21 -20.56 -13.87
C ILE A 9 10.17 -20.43 -12.75
N GLY A 10 9.91 -21.50 -11.99
CA GLY A 10 9.01 -21.48 -10.83
C GLY A 10 9.48 -20.56 -9.70
N LEU A 11 10.79 -20.45 -9.47
CA LEU A 11 11.40 -19.61 -8.42
C LEU A 11 11.36 -18.09 -8.71
N LEU A 12 11.06 -17.67 -9.94
CA LEU A 12 10.88 -16.26 -10.29
C LEU A 12 9.44 -15.75 -10.11
N SER A 13 8.54 -16.61 -9.61
CA SER A 13 7.09 -16.31 -9.50
C SER A 13 6.68 -15.62 -8.21
N ASP A 14 7.59 -15.35 -7.27
CA ASP A 14 7.29 -14.59 -6.05
C ASP A 14 7.20 -13.07 -6.31
N VAL A 15 6.42 -12.66 -7.32
CA VAL A 15 5.93 -11.28 -7.40
C VAL A 15 4.51 -11.26 -6.83
N SER A 16 4.42 -11.46 -5.52
CA SER A 16 3.24 -10.99 -4.76
C SER A 16 3.29 -9.47 -4.76
N SER A 17 2.81 -8.86 -5.85
CA SER A 17 2.44 -7.46 -5.84
C SER A 17 1.22 -7.32 -4.94
N ALA A 18 1.42 -7.09 -3.64
CA ALA A 18 0.37 -6.54 -2.81
C ALA A 18 -0.08 -5.23 -3.48
N ALA A 19 -1.33 -5.19 -3.95
CA ALA A 19 -1.88 -4.01 -4.59
C ALA A 19 -1.99 -2.92 -3.52
N ALA A 20 -1.05 -1.97 -3.48
CA ALA A 20 -1.15 -0.82 -2.60
C ALA A 20 -2.20 0.15 -3.17
N LEU A 21 -3.20 0.53 -2.37
CA LEU A 21 -4.22 1.50 -2.80
C LEU A 21 -3.66 2.91 -2.98
N TYR A 22 -2.67 3.27 -2.15
CA TYR A 22 -2.00 4.56 -2.12
C TYR A 22 -0.47 4.38 -2.22
N GLY A 23 0.28 5.48 -2.32
CA GLY A 23 1.76 5.45 -2.30
C GLY A 23 2.44 5.82 -3.62
N LYS A 24 1.72 6.48 -4.54
CA LYS A 24 2.35 7.16 -5.68
C LYS A 24 3.26 8.28 -5.15
N LYS A 25 4.47 8.40 -5.72
CA LYS A 25 5.48 9.37 -5.28
C LYS A 25 5.04 10.84 -5.35
N ASP A 26 4.05 11.14 -6.18
CA ASP A 26 3.54 12.51 -6.41
C ASP A 26 2.13 12.74 -5.83
N SER A 27 1.66 11.85 -4.94
CA SER A 27 0.36 12.00 -4.26
C SER A 27 0.48 12.85 -2.99
N PHE A 28 -0.56 13.62 -2.67
CA PHE A 28 -0.67 14.34 -1.39
C PHE A 28 -0.98 13.39 -0.21
N VAL A 29 -1.39 12.15 -0.50
CA VAL A 29 -1.73 11.14 0.50
C VAL A 29 -0.46 10.46 1.03
N GLN A 30 -0.24 10.59 2.35
CA GLN A 30 0.84 9.89 3.04
C GLN A 30 0.34 8.56 3.63
N VAL A 31 0.97 7.44 3.22
CA VAL A 31 0.71 6.13 3.81
C VAL A 31 1.35 6.05 5.19
N LEU A 32 0.56 5.67 6.18
CA LEU A 32 0.98 5.55 7.57
C LEU A 32 0.86 4.10 8.05
N ASP A 33 1.74 3.76 8.98
CA ASP A 33 1.76 2.48 9.68
C ASP A 33 1.79 2.71 11.19
N ALA A 34 1.64 1.63 11.96
CA ALA A 34 1.58 1.71 13.43
C ALA A 34 2.81 2.40 14.05
N LYS A 35 4.00 2.32 13.42
CA LYS A 35 5.23 2.94 13.93
C LYS A 35 5.29 4.44 13.61
N SER A 36 4.72 4.88 12.48
CA SER A 36 4.79 6.27 12.02
C SER A 36 3.61 7.11 12.50
N PHE A 37 2.45 6.52 12.75
CA PHE A 37 1.21 7.23 13.09
C PHE A 37 1.35 8.22 14.26
N ALA A 38 1.92 7.76 15.39
CA ALA A 38 2.04 8.60 16.58
C ALA A 38 2.90 9.85 16.35
N LYS A 39 4.02 9.69 15.63
CA LYS A 39 4.93 10.79 15.32
C LYS A 39 4.32 11.75 14.29
N THR A 40 3.68 11.22 13.25
CA THR A 40 3.20 12.04 12.13
C THR A 40 1.87 12.72 12.41
N VAL A 41 0.94 12.06 13.09
CA VAL A 41 -0.43 12.56 13.31
C VAL A 41 -0.60 13.08 14.73
N VAL A 42 -0.34 12.26 15.74
CA VAL A 42 -0.68 12.58 17.14
C VAL A 42 0.20 13.69 17.71
N GLN A 43 1.48 13.72 17.34
CA GLN A 43 2.45 14.73 17.80
C GLN A 43 2.56 15.93 16.86
N SER A 44 1.73 16.00 15.81
CA SER A 44 1.74 17.12 14.87
C SER A 44 0.89 18.28 15.37
N ASN A 45 1.30 19.49 15.01
CA ASN A 45 0.52 20.72 15.19
C ASN A 45 -0.40 21.02 13.99
N GLU A 46 -0.48 20.12 13.02
CA GLU A 46 -1.30 20.26 11.81
C GLU A 46 -2.61 19.49 11.94
N LEU A 47 -3.60 19.87 11.12
CA LEU A 47 -4.86 19.13 11.02
C LEU A 47 -4.68 17.96 10.05
N TRP A 48 -5.06 16.77 10.51
CA TRP A 48 -4.99 15.55 9.72
C TRP A 48 -6.39 14.98 9.47
N VAL A 49 -6.63 14.59 8.23
CA VAL A 49 -7.71 13.65 7.89
C VAL A 49 -7.04 12.29 7.72
N VAL A 50 -7.59 11.27 8.39
CA VAL A 50 -7.01 9.92 8.40
C VAL A 50 -8.07 8.92 7.97
N GLU A 51 -7.79 8.21 6.89
CA GLU A 51 -8.54 7.04 6.48
C GLU A 51 -7.85 5.76 7.00
N PHE A 52 -8.56 4.98 7.82
CA PHE A 52 -8.15 3.63 8.18
C PHE A 52 -8.74 2.65 7.17
N TYR A 53 -7.87 1.98 6.43
CA TYR A 53 -8.27 1.13 5.30
C TYR A 53 -7.52 -0.22 5.30
N ALA A 54 -7.92 -1.12 4.40
CA ALA A 54 -7.18 -2.33 4.09
C ALA A 54 -7.13 -2.53 2.57
N ASP A 55 -5.99 -2.97 2.04
CA ASP A 55 -5.76 -3.10 0.59
C ASP A 55 -6.72 -4.08 -0.11
N TRP A 56 -7.31 -5.03 0.64
CA TRP A 56 -8.26 -6.02 0.13
C TRP A 56 -9.73 -5.58 0.26
N CYS A 57 -10.00 -4.45 0.90
CA CYS A 57 -11.36 -3.98 1.10
C CYS A 57 -11.91 -3.36 -0.20
N GLY A 58 -12.94 -4.00 -0.78
CA GLY A 58 -13.57 -3.51 -2.01
C GLY A 58 -14.14 -2.09 -1.90
N HIS A 59 -14.68 -1.71 -0.73
CA HIS A 59 -15.16 -0.33 -0.52
C HIS A 59 -14.01 0.68 -0.49
N CYS A 60 -12.87 0.34 0.14
CA CYS A 60 -11.68 1.20 0.16
C CYS A 60 -11.09 1.34 -1.24
N GLN A 61 -11.02 0.25 -2.01
CA GLN A 61 -10.58 0.27 -3.40
C GLN A 61 -11.42 1.24 -4.26
N GLN A 62 -12.74 1.24 -4.06
CA GLN A 62 -13.65 2.14 -4.77
C GLN A 62 -13.53 3.59 -4.31
N PHE A 63 -13.20 3.81 -3.04
CA PHE A 63 -13.08 5.15 -2.44
C PHE A 63 -11.71 5.80 -2.68
N ALA A 64 -10.65 5.03 -2.85
CA ALA A 64 -9.28 5.53 -3.02
C ALA A 64 -9.13 6.64 -4.09
N PRO A 65 -9.78 6.57 -5.26
CA PRO A 65 -9.72 7.65 -6.25
C PRO A 65 -10.33 8.96 -5.78
N GLU A 66 -11.26 8.95 -4.82
CA GLU A 66 -11.85 10.17 -4.24
C GLU A 66 -10.96 10.76 -3.14
N TYR A 67 -10.21 9.92 -2.42
CA TYR A 67 -9.30 10.36 -1.36
C TYR A 67 -8.01 11.00 -1.91
N GLU A 68 -7.56 10.61 -3.12
CA GLU A 68 -6.37 11.18 -3.79
C GLU A 68 -6.64 12.49 -4.59
N LYS A 69 -7.89 12.96 -4.68
CA LYS A 69 -8.26 14.19 -5.42
C LYS A 69 -7.97 15.47 -4.63
#